data_AF-A0A1G2YK99-F1
#
_entry.id   AF-A0A1G2YK99-F1
#
_cell.length_a   1.000
_cell.length_b   1.000
_cell.length_c   1.000
_cell.angle_alpha   90.00
_cell.angle_beta   90.00
_cell.angle_gamma   90.00
#
_symmetry.space_group_name_H-M   'P 1'
#
loop_
_entity.id
_entity.type
_entity.pdbx_description
1 polymer ?
#
loop_
_entity_poly.entity_id
_entity_poly.type
_entity_poly.pdbx_seq_one_letter_code
_entity_poly.pdbx_strand_id
1 'polypeptide(L)' 'MELSYTIFSIAAIFSPLAAVAAFLITYKEYAHHYANKRKVLRAAIEVTIFTLVFFLGLGLLLAVIIPFCI' A
#
# COMPACT_ATOMS: atom_id res chain seq x y z
N MET A 1 17.87 9.12 14.84
CA MET A 1 16.45 9.07 15.29
C MET A 1 15.56 9.93 14.41
N GLU A 2 15.85 11.23 14.23
CA GLU A 2 15.06 12.13 13.35
C GLU A 2 14.80 11.56 11.95
N LEU A 3 15.84 11.04 11.27
CA LEU A 3 15.72 10.48 9.93
C LEU A 3 14.75 9.28 9.85
N SER A 4 14.77 8.37 10.83
CA SER A 4 13.86 7.24 10.91
C SER A 4 12.41 7.69 11.00
N TYR A 5 12.14 8.71 11.85
CA TYR A 5 10.80 9.27 12.00
C TYR A 5 10.31 9.93 10.72
N THR A 6 11.18 10.65 10.00
CA THR A 6 10.84 11.26 8.70
C THR A 6 10.48 10.19 7.67
N ILE A 7 11.31 9.16 7.51
CA ILE A 7 11.07 8.07 6.55
C ILE A 7 9.76 7.36 6.86
N PHE A 8 9.53 7.00 8.13
CA PHE A 8 8.31 6.31 8.53
C PHE A 8 7.06 7.18 8.37
N SER A 9 7.15 8.49 8.65
CA SER A 9 6.02 9.41 8.48
C SER A 9 5.60 9.54 7.01
N ILE A 10 6.57 9.60 6.10
CA ILE A 10 6.33 9.57 4.65
C ILE A 10 5.61 8.25 4.29
N ALA A 11 6.15 7.11 4.71
CA ALA A 11 5.51 5.82 4.45
C ALA A 11 4.09 5.73 5.02
N ALA A 12 3.85 6.22 6.23
CA ALA A 12 2.53 6.20 6.87
C ALA A 12 1.48 7.02 6.10
N ILE A 13 1.88 8.10 5.41
CA ILE A 13 0.99 8.95 4.60
C ILE A 13 0.78 8.34 3.21
N PHE A 14 1.85 7.88 2.55
CA PHE A 14 1.78 7.41 1.18
C PHE A 14 1.28 5.96 1.04
N SER A 15 1.42 5.11 2.05
CA SER A 15 0.92 3.73 2.00
C SER A 15 -0.61 3.65 1.89
N PRO A 16 -1.41 4.41 2.68
CA PRO A 16 -2.86 4.50 2.49
C PRO A 16 -3.24 5.02 1.11
N LEU A 17 -2.55 6.05 0.60
CA LEU A 17 -2.82 6.59 -0.73
C LEU A 17 -2.56 5.55 -1.83
N ALA A 18 -1.44 4.82 -1.73
CA ALA A 18 -1.11 3.73 -2.63
C ALA A 18 -2.14 2.59 -2.54
N ALA A 19 -2.60 2.24 -1.34
CA ALA A 19 -3.62 1.21 -1.13
C ALA A 19 -4.98 1.57 -1.75
N VAL A 20 -5.40 2.84 -1.64
CA VAL A 20 -6.61 3.36 -2.29
C VAL A 20 -6.43 3.37 -3.82
N ALA A 21 -5.26 3.78 -4.33
CA ALA A 21 -4.99 3.72 -5.76
C ALA A 21 -5.06 2.28 -6.28
N ALA A 22 -4.46 1.33 -5.56
CA ALA A 22 -4.47 -0.09 -5.92
C ALA A 22 -5.89 -0.68 -5.87
N PHE A 23 -6.72 -0.26 -4.91
CA PHE A 23 -8.15 -0.58 -4.89
C PHE A 23 -8.85 -0.13 -6.17
N LEU A 24 -8.71 1.16 -6.52
CA LEU A 24 -9.41 1.77 -7.64
C LEU A 24 -9.00 1.15 -8.97
N ILE A 25 -7.70 0.89 -9.16
CA ILE A 25 -7.16 0.23 -10.35
C ILE A 25 -7.74 -1.18 -10.46
N THR A 26 -7.61 -1.99 -9.40
CA THR A 26 -8.08 -3.38 -9.40
C THR A 26 -9.59 -3.47 -9.59
N TYR A 27 -10.35 -2.64 -8.88
CA TYR A 27 -11.80 -2.61 -8.98
C TYR A 27 -12.24 -2.21 -10.39
N LYS A 28 -11.65 -1.15 -10.98
CA LYS A 28 -12.01 -0.69 -12.32
C LYS A 28 -11.69 -1.73 -13.38
N GLU A 29 -10.51 -2.35 -13.30
CA GLU A 29 -10.06 -3.38 -14.24
C GLU A 29 -10.96 -4.62 -14.18
N TYR A 30 -11.25 -5.10 -12.98
CA TYR A 30 -12.01 -6.34 -12.79
C TYR A 30 -13.51 -6.11 -12.98
N ALA A 31 -14.04 -4.91 -12.69
CA ALA A 31 -15.44 -4.58 -12.96
C ALA A 31 -15.75 -4.56 -14.46
N HIS A 32 -14.76 -4.25 -15.31
CA HIS A 32 -14.93 -4.31 -16.75
C HIS A 32 -14.97 -5.76 -17.27
N HIS A 33 -14.15 -6.64 -16.69
CA HIS A 33 -14.00 -8.03 -17.17
C HIS A 33 -14.97 -9.03 -16.53
N TYR A 34 -15.44 -8.78 -15.30
CA TYR A 34 -16.24 -9.75 -14.55
C TYR A 34 -17.62 -9.19 -14.16
N ALA A 35 -18.69 -9.92 -14.52
CA ALA A 35 -20.05 -9.58 -14.13
C ALA A 35 -20.31 -9.73 -12.60
N ASN A 36 -19.55 -10.58 -11.91
CA ASN A 36 -19.74 -10.84 -10.49
C ASN A 36 -19.06 -9.76 -9.62
N LYS A 37 -19.83 -8.74 -9.25
CA LYS A 37 -19.37 -7.60 -8.42
C LYS A 37 -18.78 -8.01 -7.06
N ARG A 38 -19.25 -9.11 -6.46
CA ARG A 38 -18.73 -9.58 -5.16
C ARG A 38 -17.31 -10.10 -5.28
N LYS A 39 -16.99 -10.78 -6.38
CA LYS A 39 -15.64 -11.28 -6.67
C LYS A 39 -14.69 -10.12 -6.96
N VAL A 40 -15.15 -9.11 -7.71
CA VAL A 40 -14.40 -7.87 -8.00
C VAL A 40 -14.04 -7.13 -6.72
N LEU A 41 -15.02 -6.91 -5.84
CA LEU A 41 -14.80 -6.20 -4.57
C LEU A 41 -13.81 -6.95 -3.67
N ARG A 42 -13.95 -8.27 -3.56
CA ARG A 42 -13.04 -9.09 -2.75
C ARG A 42 -11.60 -9.00 -3.26
N ALA A 43 -11.40 -9.14 -4.57
CA ALA A 43 -10.07 -9.02 -5.17
C ALA A 43 -9.47 -7.62 -4.94
N ALA A 44 -10.27 -6.57 -5.12
CA ALA A 44 -9.82 -5.19 -4.88
C ALA A 44 -9.40 -4.97 -3.42
N ILE A 45 -10.18 -5.48 -2.45
CA ILE A 45 -9.85 -5.40 -1.01
C ILE A 45 -8.58 -6.19 -0.69
N GLU A 46 -8.43 -7.40 -1.23
CA GLU A 46 -7.22 -8.22 -1.02
C GLU A 46 -5.98 -7.46 -1.50
N VAL A 47 -6.04 -6.80 -2.68
CA VAL A 47 -4.96 -5.96 -3.19
C VAL A 47 -4.73 -4.73 -2.31
N THR A 48 -5.77 -4.03 -1.87
CA THR A 48 -5.65 -2.87 -0.96
C THR A 48 -4.89 -3.22 0.32
N ILE A 49 -5.28 -4.32 0.97
CA ILE A 49 -4.66 -4.75 2.22
C ILE A 49 -3.20 -5.13 1.96
N PHE A 50 -2.94 -5.89 0.90
CA PHE A 50 -1.57 -6.26 0.52
C PHE A 50 -0.71 -5.03 0.25
N THR A 51 -1.18 -4.08 -0.56
CA THR A 51 -0.46 -2.84 -0.88
C THR A 51 -0.18 -2.02 0.38
N LEU A 52 -1.16 -1.85 1.26
CA LEU A 52 -0.99 -1.11 2.52
C LEU A 52 0.10 -1.74 3.39
N VAL A 53 -0.01 -3.04 3.65
CA VAL A 53 0.92 -3.78 4.51
C VAL A 53 2.32 -3.79 3.90
N PHE A 54 2.42 -3.99 2.59
CA PHE A 54 3.70 -4.01 1.88
C PHE A 54 4.43 -2.68 1.99
N PHE A 55 3.78 -1.56 1.64
CA PHE A 55 4.45 -0.25 1.66
C PHE A 55 4.73 0.23 3.09
N LEU A 56 3.87 -0.07 4.05
CA LEU A 56 4.11 0.29 5.45
C LEU A 56 5.24 -0.55 6.06
N GLY A 57 5.28 -1.85 5.75
CA GLY A 57 6.37 -2.75 6.13
C GLY A 57 7.71 -2.36 5.48
N LEU A 58 7.69 -2.01 4.19
CA LEU A 58 8.85 -1.49 3.48
C LEU A 58 9.32 -0.17 4.09
N GLY A 59 8.41 0.75 4.38
CA GLY A 59 8.72 2.02 5.04
C GLY A 59 9.36 1.83 6.42
N LEU A 60 8.84 0.90 7.21
CA LEU A 60 9.44 0.52 8.50
C LEU A 60 10.85 -0.05 8.31
N LEU A 61 11.03 -0.97 7.35
CA LEU A 61 12.32 -1.56 7.04
C LEU A 61 13.35 -0.50 6.64
N LEU A 62 12.97 0.43 5.76
CA LEU A 62 13.83 1.53 5.32
C LEU A 62 14.15 2.50 6.46
N ALA A 63 13.17 2.80 7.32
CA ALA A 63 13.38 3.66 8.49
C ALA A 63 14.38 3.07 9.50
N VAL A 64 14.52 1.75 9.53
CA VAL A 64 15.54 1.04 10.31
C VAL A 64 16.87 1.00 9.58
N ILE A 65 16.91 0.56 8.32
CA ILE A 65 18.17 0.28 7.60
C ILE A 65 18.93 1.55 7.22
N ILE A 66 18.26 2.53 6.61
CA ILE A 66 18.91 3.70 6.02
C ILE A 66 19.79 4.46 7.03
N PRO A 67 19.34 4.74 8.28
CA PRO A 67 20.17 5.43 9.28
C PRO A 67 21.45 4.70 9.71
N PHE A 68 21.61 3.41 9.40
CA PHE A 68 22.87 2.69 9.64
C PHE A 68 23.81 2.72 8.42
N CYS A 69 23.32 3.11 7.26
CA CYS A 69 24.08 3.13 6.01
C CYS A 69 24.72 4.49 5.69
N ILE A 70 24.29 5.55 6.36
CA ILE A 70 24.77 6.94 6.22
C ILE A 70 25.14 7.49 7.59
#